data_AF-A0A9E6RF35-F1
#
_entry.id   AF-A0A9E6RF35-F1
#
_cell.length_a   1.000
_cell.length_b   1.000
_cell.length_c   1.000
_cell.angle_alpha   90.00
_cell.angle_beta   90.00
_cell.angle_gamma   90.00
#
_symmetry.space_group_name_H-M   'P 1'
#
loop_
_entity.id
_entity.type
_entity.pdbx_description
1 polymer ?
#
loop_
_entity_poly.entity_id
_entity_poly.type
_entity_poly.pdbx_seq_one_letter_code
_entity_poly.pdbx_strand_id
1 'polypeptide(L)'
;MTQQVDGQSGLVTAAEYARLRGVSKQAASKWPLVKVPDPNRPGMHLVDVAATDAKRGVEQNPLKRQAPIEVAPAEDEPRAPQSPTLVPDEIQTQGRSARVEREHWAAKNERLNYEQRVGRLIDRRAAEHAQTETAKATRARLASVGARVAQRASELSDPRAIRALIDDEIRKALTASADDLDDLAATIEAEAASEPETTDEPADA
;
A
#
# COMPACT_ATOMS: atom_id res chain seq x y z
N MET A 1 19.17 -25.18 52.42
CA MET A 1 20.00 -25.64 53.56
C MET A 1 21.38 -25.97 53.02
N THR A 2 22.35 -25.09 53.25
CA THR A 2 23.76 -25.33 52.91
C THR A 2 24.55 -25.02 54.15
N GLN A 3 25.18 -26.07 54.70
CA GLN A 3 26.09 -25.97 55.84
C GLN A 3 27.27 -25.10 55.44
N GLN A 4 27.35 -23.93 56.04
CA GLN A 4 28.58 -23.18 56.17
C GLN A 4 29.48 -24.00 57.10
N VAL A 5 30.46 -24.70 56.53
CA VAL A 5 31.51 -25.35 57.31
C VAL A 5 32.45 -24.24 57.76
N ASP A 6 32.33 -23.88 59.05
CA ASP A 6 33.14 -22.85 59.69
C ASP A 6 34.64 -23.15 59.51
N GLY A 7 35.36 -22.22 58.87
CA GLY A 7 36.82 -22.27 58.71
C GLY A 7 37.35 -22.25 57.27
N GLN A 8 36.52 -22.40 56.24
CA GLN A 8 36.92 -22.28 54.83
C GLN A 8 36.25 -21.08 54.15
N SER A 9 36.47 -19.88 54.71
CA SER A 9 36.02 -18.62 54.10
C SER A 9 36.78 -18.38 52.79
N GLY A 10 36.25 -18.88 51.67
CA GLY A 10 36.81 -18.68 50.33
C GLY A 10 36.94 -19.93 49.46
N LEU A 11 36.59 -21.12 49.95
CA LEU A 11 36.53 -22.34 49.13
C LEU A 11 35.08 -22.65 48.78
N VAL A 12 34.75 -22.57 47.50
CA VAL A 12 33.38 -22.78 46.99
C VAL A 12 33.40 -23.80 45.86
N THR A 13 32.29 -24.46 45.58
CA THR A 13 32.23 -25.30 44.38
C THR A 13 32.32 -24.45 43.11
N ALA A 14 32.76 -25.03 41.99
CA ALA A 14 32.84 -24.31 40.72
C ALA A 14 31.47 -23.75 40.25
N ALA A 15 30.36 -24.40 40.62
CA ALA A 15 29.02 -23.93 40.31
C ALA A 15 28.61 -22.72 41.17
N GLU A 16 29.00 -22.69 42.44
CA GLU A 16 28.78 -21.55 43.32
C GLU A 16 29.66 -20.37 42.96
N TYR A 17 30.93 -20.61 42.58
CA TYR A 17 31.80 -19.58 42.05
C TYR A 17 31.21 -18.91 40.79
N ALA A 18 30.63 -19.70 39.88
CA ALA A 18 29.95 -19.19 38.68
C ALA A 18 28.77 -18.27 39.05
N ARG A 19 27.93 -18.71 40.02
CA ARG A 19 26.81 -17.91 40.53
C ARG A 19 27.26 -16.61 41.19
N LEU A 20 28.31 -16.66 42.02
CA LEU A 20 28.89 -15.47 42.67
C LEU A 20 29.39 -14.43 41.66
N ARG A 21 29.81 -14.88 40.47
CA ARG A 21 30.32 -14.02 39.40
C ARG A 21 29.29 -13.70 38.30
N GLY A 22 28.05 -14.16 38.45
CA GLY A 22 26.97 -13.90 37.50
C GLY A 22 27.21 -14.48 36.11
N VAL A 23 27.93 -15.60 36.03
CA VAL A 23 28.24 -16.29 34.77
C VAL A 23 27.76 -17.73 34.79
N SER A 24 27.51 -18.30 33.61
CA SER A 24 27.11 -19.70 33.49
C SER A 24 28.23 -20.64 33.96
N LYS A 25 27.84 -21.81 34.48
CA LYS A 25 28.78 -22.85 34.97
C LYS A 25 29.78 -23.28 33.87
N GLN A 26 29.33 -23.35 32.62
CA GLN A 26 30.19 -23.68 31.48
C GLN A 26 31.22 -22.58 31.20
N ALA A 27 30.85 -21.31 31.35
CA ALA A 27 31.78 -20.19 31.20
C ALA A 27 32.85 -20.20 32.31
N ALA A 28 32.43 -20.39 33.57
CA ALA A 28 33.36 -20.48 34.70
C ALA A 28 34.31 -21.68 34.59
N SER A 29 33.86 -22.81 34.03
CA SER A 29 34.71 -24.00 33.83
C SER A 29 35.84 -23.79 32.82
N LYS A 30 35.75 -22.76 31.96
CA LYS A 30 36.81 -22.39 31.00
C LYS A 30 37.84 -21.45 31.60
N TRP A 31 37.62 -20.96 32.83
CA TRP A 31 38.55 -20.07 33.50
C TRP A 31 39.67 -20.86 34.19
N PRO A 32 40.85 -20.24 34.43
CA PRO A 32 41.96 -20.86 35.13
C PRO A 32 41.68 -20.94 36.64
N LEU A 33 40.75 -21.80 37.05
CA LEU A 33 40.33 -21.99 38.43
C LEU A 33 41.43 -22.64 39.27
N VAL A 34 41.70 -22.09 40.45
CA VAL A 34 42.59 -22.70 41.43
C VAL A 34 41.80 -23.75 42.22
N LYS A 35 42.04 -25.02 41.90
CA LYS A 35 41.32 -26.17 42.46
C LYS A 35 42.07 -26.75 43.67
N VAL A 36 41.37 -26.86 44.79
CA VAL A 36 41.83 -27.48 46.04
C VAL A 36 41.01 -28.76 46.26
N PRO A 37 41.63 -29.92 46.56
CA PRO A 37 40.89 -31.15 46.82
C PRO A 37 39.95 -30.99 48.03
N ASP A 38 38.72 -31.47 47.89
CA ASP A 38 37.73 -31.44 48.95
C ASP A 38 38.02 -32.54 49.99
N PRO A 39 38.28 -32.19 51.27
CA PRO A 39 38.56 -33.18 52.31
C PRO A 39 37.33 -34.04 52.67
N ASN A 40 36.11 -33.57 52.39
CA ASN A 40 34.86 -34.26 52.72
C ASN A 40 34.35 -35.16 51.59
N ARG A 41 34.87 -35.00 50.36
CA ARG A 41 34.45 -35.76 49.17
C ARG A 41 35.65 -36.11 48.29
N PRO A 42 36.25 -37.31 48.46
CA PRO A 42 37.42 -37.71 47.69
C PRO A 42 37.10 -37.73 46.18
N GLY A 43 37.92 -37.04 45.39
CA GLY A 43 37.75 -36.90 43.94
C GLY A 43 37.00 -35.64 43.49
N MET A 44 36.46 -34.84 44.41
CA MET A 44 35.89 -33.53 44.12
C MET A 44 36.88 -32.42 44.47
N HIS A 45 36.77 -31.29 43.75
CA HIS A 45 37.60 -30.12 43.99
C HIS A 45 36.73 -28.90 44.31
N LEU A 46 37.17 -28.14 45.31
CA LEU A 46 36.68 -26.80 45.61
C LEU A 46 37.57 -25.77 44.91
N VAL A 47 37.02 -24.60 44.66
CA VAL A 47 37.68 -23.47 44.02
C VAL A 47 38.01 -22.44 45.09
N ASP A 48 39.29 -22.07 45.17
CA ASP A 48 39.72 -20.93 45.98
C ASP A 48 39.38 -19.63 45.24
N VAL A 49 38.39 -18.90 45.76
CA VAL A 49 37.87 -17.67 45.16
C VAL A 49 38.96 -16.60 45.07
N ALA A 50 39.68 -16.37 46.17
CA ALA A 50 40.67 -15.29 46.24
C ALA A 50 41.87 -15.56 45.32
N ALA A 51 42.38 -16.79 45.33
CA ALA A 51 43.50 -17.18 44.47
C ALA A 51 43.10 -17.20 42.98
N THR A 52 41.87 -17.62 42.67
CA THR A 52 41.36 -17.64 41.29
C THR A 52 41.16 -16.22 40.75
N ASP A 53 40.59 -15.32 41.54
CA ASP A 53 40.39 -13.93 41.12
C ASP A 53 41.72 -13.18 40.94
N ALA A 54 42.71 -13.45 41.79
CA ALA A 54 44.06 -12.91 41.65
C ALA A 54 44.72 -13.35 40.33
N LYS A 55 44.63 -14.65 39.97
CA LYS A 55 45.16 -15.15 38.68
C LYS A 55 44.44 -14.54 37.49
N ARG A 56 43.11 -14.43 37.57
CA ARG A 56 42.30 -13.83 36.51
C ARG A 56 42.64 -12.36 36.26
N GLY A 57 42.97 -11.61 37.31
CA GLY A 57 43.39 -10.21 37.19
C GLY A 57 44.74 -10.01 36.48
N VAL A 58 45.65 -11.00 36.57
CA VAL A 58 46.99 -10.97 35.96
C VAL A 58 46.97 -11.42 34.50
N GLU A 59 46.14 -12.42 34.15
CA GLU A 59 46.08 -12.97 32.78
C GLU A 59 45.10 -12.23 31.85
N GLN A 60 44.30 -11.30 32.37
CA GLN A 60 43.43 -10.48 31.52
C GLN A 60 44.22 -9.38 30.81
N ASN A 61 44.39 -9.55 29.49
CA ASN A 61 44.95 -8.54 28.58
C ASN A 61 44.31 -7.15 28.84
N PRO A 62 45.10 -6.11 29.21
CA PRO A 62 44.58 -4.79 29.57
C PRO A 62 43.82 -4.08 28.44
N LEU A 63 44.04 -4.47 27.17
CA LEU A 63 43.34 -3.93 26.00
C LEU A 63 41.88 -4.38 25.89
N LYS A 64 41.45 -5.43 26.61
CA LYS A 64 40.03 -5.82 26.67
C LYS A 64 39.17 -4.92 27.57
N ARG A 65 39.79 -4.02 28.35
CA ARG A 65 39.05 -3.03 29.17
C ARG A 65 38.49 -1.85 28.37
N GLN A 66 38.95 -1.64 27.14
CA GLN A 66 38.53 -0.52 26.27
C GLN A 66 37.50 -0.91 25.20
N ALA A 67 37.12 -2.19 25.12
CA ALA A 67 35.96 -2.57 24.33
C ALA A 67 34.68 -2.14 25.08
N PRO A 68 33.68 -1.54 24.42
CA PRO A 68 32.38 -1.30 25.01
C PRO A 68 31.88 -2.60 25.65
N ILE A 69 31.37 -2.51 26.88
CA ILE A 69 30.78 -3.64 27.58
C ILE A 69 29.57 -4.08 26.77
N GLU A 70 29.75 -5.11 25.94
CA GLU A 70 28.64 -5.94 25.49
C GLU A 70 28.10 -6.63 26.74
N VAL A 71 27.00 -6.09 27.26
CA VAL A 71 26.21 -6.73 28.31
C VAL A 71 25.66 -8.02 27.71
N ALA A 72 26.33 -9.14 28.00
CA ALA A 72 25.75 -10.44 27.74
C ALA A 72 24.49 -10.61 28.61
N PRO A 73 23.41 -11.20 28.06
CA PRO A 73 22.10 -11.23 28.71
C PRO A 73 22.12 -12.04 30.01
N ALA A 74 21.35 -11.59 30.99
CA ALA A 74 21.01 -12.35 32.19
C ALA A 74 20.40 -13.71 31.80
N GLU A 75 20.78 -14.76 32.53
CA GLU A 75 20.13 -16.08 32.45
C GLU A 75 18.63 -15.94 32.79
N ASP A 76 17.81 -16.59 31.96
CA ASP A 76 16.35 -16.65 32.01
C ASP A 76 15.82 -17.10 33.39
N GLU A 77 15.05 -16.21 34.03
CA GLU A 77 13.84 -16.64 34.75
C GLU A 77 12.87 -17.29 33.74
N PRO A 78 11.96 -18.20 34.15
CA PRO A 78 10.92 -18.73 33.27
C PRO A 78 9.98 -17.58 32.87
N ARG A 79 10.34 -16.90 31.80
CA ARG A 79 9.58 -15.83 31.18
C ARG A 79 8.28 -16.47 30.69
N ALA A 80 7.16 -16.04 31.28
CA ALA A 80 5.86 -16.19 30.65
C ALA A 80 5.98 -15.80 29.17
N PRO A 81 5.31 -16.51 28.23
CA PRO A 81 5.50 -16.28 26.80
C PRO A 81 5.25 -14.80 26.52
N GLN A 82 6.33 -14.06 26.30
CA GLN A 82 6.23 -12.68 25.88
C GLN A 82 5.74 -12.75 24.44
N SER A 83 4.46 -12.45 24.24
CA SER A 83 3.88 -12.28 22.92
C SER A 83 4.83 -11.41 22.09
N PRO A 84 5.20 -11.83 20.87
CA PRO A 84 6.15 -11.08 20.07
C PRO A 84 5.63 -9.66 19.89
N THR A 85 6.38 -8.67 20.40
CA THR A 85 6.10 -7.26 20.12
C THR A 85 6.35 -7.05 18.63
N LEU A 86 5.27 -7.07 17.85
CA LEU A 86 5.24 -6.75 16.43
C LEU A 86 5.66 -5.28 16.28
N VAL A 87 6.95 -5.02 16.07
CA VAL A 87 7.40 -3.73 15.56
C VAL A 87 6.82 -3.63 14.14
N PRO A 88 5.95 -2.65 13.84
CA PRO A 88 5.43 -2.50 12.50
C PRO A 88 6.60 -2.19 11.57
N ASP A 89 6.89 -3.12 10.66
CA ASP A 89 7.88 -2.89 9.63
C ASP A 89 7.28 -1.85 8.67
N GLU A 90 7.69 -0.59 8.82
CA GLU A 90 7.15 0.56 8.08
C GLU A 90 7.23 0.33 6.57
N ILE A 91 8.28 -0.38 6.12
CA ILE A 91 8.48 -0.77 4.71
C ILE A 91 7.40 -1.74 4.25
N GLN A 92 7.03 -2.73 5.07
CA GLN A 92 5.93 -3.65 4.75
C GLN A 92 4.58 -2.94 4.74
N THR A 93 4.39 -1.96 5.63
CA THR A 93 3.15 -1.18 5.71
C THR A 93 2.98 -0.29 4.47
N GLN A 94 4.04 0.41 4.05
CA GLN A 94 4.06 1.20 2.81
C GLN A 94 3.91 0.34 1.55
N GLY A 95 4.52 -0.85 1.53
CA GLY A 95 4.36 -1.79 0.43
C GLY A 95 2.92 -2.31 0.29
N ARG A 96 2.22 -2.52 1.41
CA ARG A 96 0.80 -2.89 1.43
C ARG A 96 -0.09 -1.76 0.96
N SER A 97 0.11 -0.52 1.42
CA SER A 97 -0.70 0.62 0.98
C SER A 97 -0.56 0.87 -0.54
N ALA A 98 0.66 0.79 -1.07
CA ALA A 98 0.90 0.95 -2.51
C ALA A 98 0.30 -0.17 -3.37
N ARG A 99 0.07 -1.37 -2.82
CA ARG A 99 -0.67 -2.45 -3.51
C ARG A 99 -2.17 -2.18 -3.49
N VAL A 100 -2.71 -1.84 -2.31
CA VAL A 100 -4.13 -1.48 -2.14
C VAL A 100 -4.53 -0.33 -3.05
N GLU A 101 -3.70 0.72 -3.17
CA GLU A 101 -3.97 1.83 -4.08
C GLU A 101 -3.99 1.40 -5.54
N ARG A 102 -3.04 0.56 -5.97
CA ARG A 102 -2.99 0.05 -7.34
C ARG A 102 -4.21 -0.82 -7.66
N GLU A 103 -4.57 -1.73 -6.77
CA GLU A 103 -5.76 -2.57 -6.91
C GLU A 103 -7.04 -1.73 -6.96
N HIS A 104 -7.13 -0.71 -6.12
CA HIS A 104 -8.26 0.22 -6.11
C HIS A 104 -8.38 1.01 -7.43
N TRP A 105 -7.27 1.51 -7.99
CA TRP A 105 -7.29 2.18 -9.29
C TRP A 105 -7.57 1.22 -10.45
N ALA A 106 -7.05 -0.01 -10.40
CA ALA A 106 -7.35 -1.05 -11.38
C ALA A 106 -8.85 -1.38 -11.40
N ALA A 107 -9.47 -1.59 -10.24
CA ALA A 107 -10.91 -1.85 -10.12
C ALA A 107 -11.76 -0.68 -10.64
N LYS A 108 -11.33 0.57 -10.41
CA LYS A 108 -12.00 1.75 -10.96
C LYS A 108 -11.92 1.82 -12.48
N ASN A 109 -10.75 1.54 -13.05
CA ASN A 109 -10.56 1.55 -14.50
C ASN A 109 -11.35 0.42 -15.16
N GLU A 110 -11.36 -0.77 -14.57
CA GLU A 110 -12.17 -1.90 -15.04
C GLU A 110 -13.66 -1.56 -15.03
N ARG A 111 -14.13 -0.91 -13.95
CA ARG A 111 -15.50 -0.42 -13.87
C ARG A 111 -15.81 0.63 -14.95
N LEU A 112 -14.92 1.59 -15.18
CA LEU A 112 -15.11 2.60 -16.24
C LEU A 112 -15.15 1.95 -17.63
N ASN A 113 -14.26 1.00 -17.89
CA ASN A 113 -14.25 0.24 -19.14
C ASN A 113 -15.55 -0.57 -19.31
N TYR A 114 -16.04 -1.20 -18.24
CA TYR A 114 -17.31 -1.90 -18.26
C TYR A 114 -18.48 -0.94 -18.52
N GLU A 115 -18.56 0.18 -17.80
CA GLU A 115 -19.60 1.19 -18.00
C GLU A 115 -19.55 1.79 -19.41
N GLN A 116 -18.37 1.94 -20.01
CA GLN A 116 -18.20 2.36 -21.40
C GLN A 116 -18.69 1.28 -22.38
N ARG A 117 -18.30 0.01 -22.19
CA ARG A 117 -18.74 -1.12 -23.04
C ARG A 117 -20.24 -1.37 -23.01
N VAL A 118 -20.88 -1.14 -21.86
CA VAL A 118 -22.35 -1.24 -21.72
C VAL A 118 -23.06 0.03 -22.21
N GLY A 119 -22.33 0.98 -22.81
CA GLY A 119 -22.90 2.21 -23.40
C GLY A 119 -23.38 3.23 -22.37
N ARG A 120 -23.03 3.06 -21.08
CA ARG A 120 -23.42 3.99 -20.00
C ARG A 120 -22.56 5.25 -19.99
N LEU A 121 -21.32 5.15 -20.49
CA LEU A 121 -20.39 6.26 -20.63
C LEU A 121 -19.96 6.40 -22.08
N ILE A 122 -19.95 7.63 -22.58
CA ILE A 122 -19.41 7.99 -23.88
C ILE A 122 -18.10 8.75 -23.72
N ASP A 123 -17.24 8.72 -24.74
CA ASP A 123 -16.02 9.53 -24.73
C ASP A 123 -16.38 11.02 -24.67
N ARG A 124 -15.76 11.73 -23.73
CA ARG A 124 -16.03 13.14 -23.50
C ARG A 124 -15.72 14.01 -24.72
N ARG A 125 -14.60 13.76 -25.41
CA ARG A 125 -14.20 14.58 -26.56
C ARG A 125 -15.13 14.34 -27.74
N ALA A 126 -15.55 13.09 -27.95
CA ALA A 126 -16.56 12.76 -28.95
C ALA A 126 -17.88 13.50 -28.67
N ALA A 127 -18.35 13.50 -27.41
CA ALA A 127 -19.56 14.22 -27.00
C ALA A 127 -19.44 15.74 -27.22
N GLU A 128 -18.32 16.35 -26.81
CA GLU A 128 -18.06 17.78 -26.99
C GLU A 128 -18.00 18.18 -28.48
N HIS A 129 -17.40 17.33 -29.32
CA HIS A 129 -17.34 17.53 -30.76
C HIS A 129 -18.73 17.43 -31.39
N ALA A 130 -19.49 16.38 -31.09
CA ALA A 130 -20.86 16.20 -31.58
C ALA A 130 -21.77 17.38 -31.20
N GLN A 131 -21.67 17.85 -29.95
CA GLN A 131 -22.40 19.03 -29.49
C GLN A 131 -22.01 20.30 -30.28
N THR A 132 -20.72 20.48 -30.52
CA THR A 132 -20.20 21.65 -31.26
C THR A 132 -20.67 21.66 -32.70
N GLU A 133 -20.61 20.53 -33.40
CA GLU A 133 -21.06 20.42 -34.79
C GLU A 133 -22.58 20.62 -34.90
N THR A 134 -23.36 20.04 -33.97
CA THR A 134 -24.79 20.26 -33.88
C THR A 134 -25.13 21.75 -33.69
N ALA A 135 -24.43 22.43 -32.77
CA ALA A 135 -24.65 23.86 -32.54
C ALA A 135 -24.28 24.71 -33.76
N LYS A 136 -23.21 24.37 -34.49
CA LYS A 136 -22.83 25.03 -35.75
C LYS A 136 -23.90 24.84 -36.82
N ALA A 137 -24.41 23.62 -36.99
CA ALA A 137 -25.44 23.31 -37.97
C ALA A 137 -26.73 24.09 -37.68
N THR A 138 -27.23 24.06 -36.45
CA THR A 138 -28.41 24.82 -36.00
C THR A 138 -28.22 26.33 -36.24
N ARG A 139 -27.06 26.88 -35.87
CA ARG A 139 -26.75 28.30 -36.10
C ARG A 139 -26.76 28.64 -37.58
N ALA A 140 -26.11 27.84 -38.43
CA ALA A 140 -26.07 28.06 -39.88
C ALA A 140 -27.49 28.06 -40.48
N ARG A 141 -28.35 27.15 -40.01
CA ARG A 141 -29.75 27.04 -40.44
C ARG A 141 -30.56 28.27 -40.05
N LEU A 142 -30.46 28.72 -38.81
CA LEU A 142 -31.14 29.94 -38.35
C LEU A 142 -30.64 31.19 -39.09
N ALA A 143 -29.33 31.30 -39.31
CA ALA A 143 -28.76 32.41 -40.08
C ALA A 143 -29.30 32.46 -41.53
N SER A 144 -29.56 31.29 -42.13
CA SER A 144 -30.11 31.20 -43.49
C SER A 144 -31.61 31.57 -43.60
N VAL A 145 -32.36 31.56 -42.50
CA VAL A 145 -33.79 31.94 -42.47
C VAL A 145 -33.98 33.36 -42.99
N GLY A 146 -33.14 34.31 -42.54
CA GLY A 146 -33.26 35.71 -42.93
C GLY A 146 -33.16 35.92 -44.45
N ALA A 147 -32.23 35.23 -45.10
CA ALA A 147 -32.07 35.30 -46.55
C ALA A 147 -33.30 34.76 -47.31
N ARG A 148 -33.84 33.60 -46.88
CA ARG A 148 -35.05 33.01 -47.49
C ARG A 148 -36.29 33.88 -47.29
N VAL A 149 -36.47 34.38 -46.07
CA VAL A 149 -37.58 35.28 -45.74
C VAL A 149 -37.47 36.56 -46.56
N ALA A 150 -36.29 37.20 -46.62
CA ALA A 150 -36.12 38.44 -47.36
C ALA A 150 -36.46 38.29 -48.85
N GLN A 151 -36.04 37.19 -49.47
CA GLN A 151 -36.35 36.88 -50.87
C GLN A 151 -37.85 36.73 -51.12
N ARG A 152 -38.60 36.10 -50.21
CA ARG A 152 -40.05 35.85 -50.37
C ARG A 152 -40.90 37.03 -49.89
N ALA A 153 -40.41 37.79 -48.91
CA ALA A 153 -41.11 38.94 -48.36
C ALA A 153 -41.17 40.12 -49.34
N SER A 154 -40.24 40.23 -50.31
CA SER A 154 -40.30 41.29 -51.32
C SER A 154 -41.52 41.21 -52.25
N GLU A 155 -42.16 40.03 -52.32
CA GLU A 155 -43.37 39.79 -53.10
C GLU A 155 -44.65 40.05 -52.28
N LEU A 156 -44.52 40.21 -50.96
CA LEU A 156 -45.65 40.36 -50.04
C LEU A 156 -45.77 41.82 -49.58
N SER A 157 -46.98 42.37 -49.64
CA SER A 157 -47.26 43.73 -49.16
C SER A 157 -47.97 43.77 -47.80
N ASP A 158 -48.57 42.65 -47.37
CA ASP A 158 -49.29 42.57 -46.08
C ASP A 158 -48.33 42.20 -44.93
N PRO A 159 -48.20 43.05 -43.90
CA PRO A 159 -47.40 42.74 -42.71
C PRO A 159 -47.78 41.43 -42.01
N ARG A 160 -49.06 41.04 -42.03
CA ARG A 160 -49.50 39.77 -41.41
C ARG A 160 -48.99 38.56 -42.18
N ALA A 161 -49.03 38.62 -43.51
CA ALA A 161 -48.47 37.58 -44.37
C ALA A 161 -46.94 37.45 -44.18
N ILE A 162 -46.22 38.58 -44.06
CA ILE A 162 -44.78 38.57 -43.79
C ILE A 162 -44.47 37.93 -42.43
N ARG A 163 -45.25 38.26 -41.39
CA ARG A 163 -45.08 37.64 -40.07
C ARG A 163 -45.34 36.12 -40.12
N ALA A 164 -46.42 35.70 -40.77
CA ALA A 164 -46.74 34.28 -40.91
C ALA A 164 -45.63 33.53 -41.66
N LEU A 165 -45.04 34.14 -42.69
CA LEU A 165 -43.89 33.60 -43.41
C LEU A 165 -42.65 33.46 -42.51
N ILE A 166 -42.34 34.46 -41.69
CA ILE A 166 -41.24 34.41 -40.73
C ILE A 166 -41.45 33.25 -39.73
N ASP A 167 -42.64 33.18 -39.14
CA ASP A 167 -42.98 32.17 -38.14
C ASP A 167 -42.90 30.74 -38.74
N ASP A 168 -43.35 30.57 -39.98
CA ASP A 168 -43.27 29.30 -40.72
C ASP A 168 -41.82 28.89 -41.03
N GLU A 169 -40.98 29.81 -41.51
CA GLU A 169 -39.57 29.52 -41.82
C GLU A 169 -38.74 29.24 -40.56
N ILE A 170 -39.00 29.95 -39.45
CA ILE A 170 -38.37 29.66 -38.16
C ILE A 170 -38.80 28.27 -37.68
N ARG A 171 -40.10 27.96 -37.72
CA ARG A 171 -40.59 26.63 -37.32
C ARG A 171 -39.94 25.54 -38.16
N LYS A 172 -39.90 25.68 -39.49
CA LYS A 172 -39.23 24.72 -40.38
C LYS A 172 -37.75 24.54 -40.04
N ALA A 173 -37.02 25.63 -39.79
CA ALA A 173 -35.62 25.55 -39.42
C ALA A 173 -35.39 24.83 -38.09
N LEU A 174 -36.23 25.10 -37.09
CA LEU A 174 -36.16 24.44 -35.79
C LEU A 174 -36.58 22.97 -35.85
N THR A 175 -37.64 22.63 -36.59
CA THR A 175 -38.06 21.24 -36.81
C THR A 175 -36.96 20.44 -37.49
N ALA A 176 -36.39 20.94 -38.59
CA ALA A 176 -35.25 20.27 -39.23
C ALA A 176 -34.03 20.12 -38.30
N SER A 177 -33.85 21.03 -37.34
CA SER A 177 -32.76 20.90 -36.34
C SER A 177 -33.08 19.89 -35.25
N ALA A 178 -34.36 19.65 -34.96
CA ALA A 178 -34.79 18.57 -34.08
C ALA A 178 -34.66 17.21 -34.78
N ASP A 179 -35.05 17.12 -36.04
CA ASP A 179 -34.94 15.88 -36.82
C ASP A 179 -33.48 15.42 -36.91
N ASP A 180 -32.52 16.32 -37.17
CA ASP A 180 -31.10 15.94 -37.18
C ASP A 180 -30.56 15.50 -35.82
N LEU A 181 -31.11 16.05 -34.73
CA LEU A 181 -30.74 15.63 -33.38
C LEU A 181 -31.21 14.20 -33.10
N ASP A 182 -32.42 13.87 -33.57
CA ASP A 182 -32.99 12.54 -33.47
C ASP A 182 -32.22 11.54 -34.35
N ASP A 183 -31.86 11.94 -35.59
CA ASP A 183 -31.04 11.14 -36.49
C ASP A 183 -29.62 10.89 -35.93
N LEU A 184 -29.02 11.91 -35.31
CA LEU A 184 -27.74 11.76 -34.62
C LEU A 184 -27.85 10.79 -33.44
N ALA A 185 -28.92 10.90 -32.64
CA ALA A 185 -29.16 9.98 -31.53
C ALA A 185 -29.32 8.54 -32.02
N ALA A 186 -30.11 8.32 -33.08
CA ALA A 186 -30.29 7.01 -33.69
C ALA A 186 -28.98 6.45 -34.27
N THR A 187 -28.12 7.29 -34.84
CA THR A 187 -26.81 6.88 -35.35
C THR A 187 -25.89 6.43 -34.22
N ILE A 188 -25.86 7.16 -33.09
CA ILE A 188 -25.07 6.79 -31.91
C ILE A 188 -25.57 5.47 -31.32
N GLU A 189 -26.89 5.27 -31.24
CA GLU A 189 -27.49 4.00 -30.77
C GLU A 189 -27.16 2.83 -31.71
N ALA A 190 -27.19 3.05 -33.02
CA ALA A 190 -26.87 2.03 -34.01
C ALA A 190 -25.38 1.64 -33.97
N GLU A 191 -24.47 2.62 -33.84
CA GLU A 191 -23.04 2.36 -33.67
C GLU A 191 -22.78 1.53 -32.40
N ALA A 192 -23.40 1.91 -31.27
CA ALA A 192 -23.30 1.19 -30.01
C ALA A 192 -23.84 -0.26 -30.09
N ALA A 193 -24.87 -0.51 -30.89
CA ALA A 193 -25.41 -1.85 -31.11
C ALA A 193 -24.56 -2.70 -32.07
N SER A 194 -23.72 -2.06 -32.89
CA SER A 194 -22.94 -2.72 -33.96
C SER A 194 -21.53 -3.15 -33.53
N GLU A 195 -21.02 -2.68 -32.39
CA GLU A 195 -19.75 -3.17 -31.84
C GLU A 195 -19.90 -4.66 -31.50
N PRO A 196 -19.28 -5.58 -32.26
CA PRO A 196 -19.43 -7.00 -32.01
C PRO A 196 -18.84 -7.30 -30.65
N GLU A 197 -19.61 -8.03 -29.84
CA GLU A 197 -19.16 -8.68 -28.63
C GLU A 197 -17.83 -9.37 -28.96
N THR A 198 -16.71 -8.75 -28.57
CA THR A 198 -15.39 -9.36 -28.72
C THR A 198 -15.41 -10.52 -27.76
N THR A 199 -15.84 -11.68 -28.27
CA THR A 199 -15.61 -12.99 -27.68
C THR A 199 -14.10 -13.12 -27.59
N ASP A 200 -13.52 -12.59 -26.51
CA ASP A 200 -12.24 -13.03 -25.99
C ASP A 200 -12.48 -14.48 -25.55
N GLU A 201 -12.52 -15.37 -26.53
CA GLU A 201 -12.37 -16.79 -26.31
C GLU A 201 -10.92 -16.94 -25.82
N PRO A 202 -10.69 -17.27 -24.54
CA PRO A 202 -9.34 -17.42 -24.05
C PRO A 202 -8.70 -18.53 -24.86
N ALA A 203 -7.62 -18.18 -25.58
CA ALA A 203 -6.78 -19.16 -26.22
C ALA A 203 -6.22 -20.07 -25.12
N ASP A 204 -6.83 -21.24 -24.95
CA ASP A 204 -6.34 -22.32 -24.11
C ASP A 204 -4.88 -22.62 -24.51
N ALA A 205 -3.97 -22.41 -23.55
CA ALA A 205 -2.55 -22.71 -23.63
C ALA A 205 -2.14 -23.54 -22.41
#